data_AF-A0A7J8A212-F1
#
_entry.id   AF-A0A7J8A212-F1
#
_cell.length_a   1.000
_cell.length_b   1.000
_cell.length_c   1.000
_cell.angle_alpha   90.00
_cell.angle_beta   90.00
_cell.angle_gamma   90.00
#
_symmetry.space_group_name_H-M   'P 1'
#
loop_
_entity.id
_entity.type
_entity.pdbx_description
1 polymer ?
#
loop_
_entity_poly.entity_id
_entity_poly.type
_entity_poly.pdbx_seq_one_letter_code
_entity_poly.pdbx_strand_id
1 'polypeptide(L)'
;MKLSLTKVVNGCRLGKIKNLGKTGDRTMDIPGCLLYTKTGCAPHLTHHTLHSIHGVPAMAQLTLSSLAEYHEVLTEYKEGVGKFIGMPESLLYCSLHDPVSPCPAGYVTNKSVSVWGVGGRVEMTASKFMAIQQALQPDWFQCLSDGEASCAEASSIKRVRKSVDRSLLFLDHCLRLQEESEDYLSALLSISLDFQKGARSHPRV
;
A
#
# COMPACT_ATOMS: atom_id res chain seq x y z
N MET A 1 7.39 13.46 5.33
CA MET A 1 7.73 13.40 3.88
C MET A 1 7.71 14.78 3.24
N LYS A 2 8.71 15.11 2.40
CA LYS A 2 8.76 16.34 1.57
C LYS A 2 9.17 16.01 0.13
N LEU A 3 8.29 16.25 -0.84
CA LEU A 3 8.60 16.10 -2.26
C LEU A 3 9.25 17.38 -2.81
N SER A 4 10.37 17.23 -3.50
CA SER A 4 11.12 18.31 -4.14
C SER A 4 11.36 17.99 -5.61
N LEU A 5 10.87 18.84 -6.52
CA LEU A 5 11.06 18.67 -7.95
C LEU A 5 12.27 19.47 -8.43
N THR A 6 13.14 18.82 -9.19
CA THR A 6 14.27 19.45 -9.87
C THR A 6 13.83 20.02 -11.21
N LYS A 7 13.07 19.25 -12.00
CA LYS A 7 12.52 19.70 -13.28
C LYS A 7 11.22 18.97 -13.61
N VAL A 8 10.37 19.64 -14.39
CA VAL A 8 9.20 19.04 -15.01
C VAL A 8 9.34 19.23 -16.52
N VAL A 9 9.46 18.12 -17.26
CA VAL A 9 9.68 18.14 -18.71
C VAL A 9 8.61 17.29 -19.36
N ASN A 10 7.75 17.90 -20.19
CA ASN A 10 6.67 17.21 -20.90
C ASN A 10 5.76 16.38 -19.96
N GLY A 11 5.51 16.86 -18.74
CA GLY A 11 4.74 16.15 -17.71
C GLY A 11 5.54 15.16 -16.85
N CYS A 12 6.77 14.81 -17.24
CA CYS A 12 7.66 13.96 -16.44
C CYS A 12 8.29 14.75 -15.29
N ARG A 13 8.13 14.24 -14.06
CA ARG A 13 8.59 14.89 -12.83
C ARG A 13 9.90 14.26 -12.35
N LEU A 14 11.01 14.97 -12.54
CA LEU A 14 12.31 14.58 -11.97
C LEU A 14 12.49 15.29 -10.62
N GLY A 15 12.85 14.56 -9.58
CA GLY A 15 13.02 15.12 -8.26
C GLY A 15 13.40 14.07 -7.21
N LYS A 16 13.19 14.42 -5.95
CA LYS A 16 13.43 13.56 -4.79
C LYS A 16 12.31 13.69 -3.77
N ILE A 17 11.99 12.60 -3.12
CA ILE A 17 11.16 12.55 -1.92
C ILE A 17 12.10 12.43 -0.72
N LYS A 18 12.12 13.46 0.13
CA LYS A 18 12.96 13.56 1.33
C LYS A 18 12.14 13.29 2.58
N ASN A 19 12.82 13.09 3.71
CA ASN A 19 12.24 12.87 5.03
C ASN A 19 11.27 11.67 5.00
N LEU A 20 11.77 10.56 4.46
CA LEU A 20 11.12 9.25 4.43
C LEU A 20 11.52 8.44 5.66
N GLY A 21 10.66 7.50 6.02
CA GLY A 21 10.84 6.60 7.15
C GLY A 21 10.41 7.18 8.48
N LYS A 22 10.25 6.31 9.49
CA LYS A 22 9.97 6.71 10.89
C LYS A 22 10.99 7.72 11.43
N THR A 23 12.26 7.61 11.04
CA THR A 23 13.37 8.50 11.42
C THR A 23 13.46 9.77 10.59
N GLY A 24 12.84 9.82 9.42
CA GLY A 24 12.81 11.01 8.55
C GLY A 24 14.17 11.39 7.94
N ASP A 25 15.12 10.46 7.86
CA ASP A 25 16.49 10.68 7.35
C ASP A 25 16.69 10.14 5.91
N ARG A 26 15.74 9.34 5.41
CA ARG A 26 15.86 8.71 4.09
C ARG A 26 15.33 9.58 2.96
N THR A 27 15.89 9.37 1.77
CA THR A 27 15.52 10.06 0.52
C THR A 27 15.39 9.04 -0.62
N MET A 28 14.45 9.26 -1.52
CA MET A 28 14.22 8.45 -2.72
C MET A 28 14.14 9.35 -3.97
N ASP A 29 14.79 8.96 -5.06
CA ASP A 29 14.73 9.67 -6.34
C ASP A 29 13.45 9.33 -7.11
N ILE A 30 12.92 10.29 -7.88
CA ILE A 30 11.76 10.10 -8.77
C ILE A 30 12.08 10.63 -10.18
N PRO A 31 11.67 9.94 -11.28
CA PRO A 31 10.96 8.67 -11.30
C PRO A 31 11.85 7.51 -10.81
N GLY A 32 11.23 6.51 -10.22
CA GLY A 32 11.91 5.35 -9.64
C GLY A 32 10.94 4.19 -9.44
N CYS A 33 11.44 3.08 -8.91
CA CYS A 33 10.66 1.90 -8.54
C CYS A 33 10.85 1.57 -7.06
N LEU A 34 10.06 0.62 -6.57
CA LEU A 34 10.23 0.00 -5.26
C LEU A 34 10.83 -1.39 -5.44
N LEU A 35 11.57 -1.87 -4.45
CA LEU A 35 12.07 -3.25 -4.46
C LEU A 35 10.89 -4.19 -4.26
N TYR A 36 10.56 -5.00 -5.26
CA TYR A 36 9.47 -5.96 -5.16
C TYR A 36 9.81 -7.09 -4.18
N THR A 37 8.94 -7.28 -3.20
CA THR A 37 8.95 -8.45 -2.31
C THR A 37 7.50 -8.88 -2.03
N LYS A 38 7.31 -10.15 -1.65
CA LYS A 38 6.01 -10.63 -1.16
C LYS A 38 5.83 -10.34 0.33
N THR A 39 6.83 -10.75 1.12
CA THR A 39 6.82 -10.79 2.59
C THR A 39 7.92 -9.93 3.24
N GLY A 40 8.55 -9.02 2.49
CA GLY A 40 9.64 -8.15 2.98
C GLY A 40 11.05 -8.58 2.55
N CYS A 41 11.26 -9.85 2.21
CA CYS A 41 12.55 -10.35 1.70
C CYS A 41 12.55 -10.41 0.16
N ALA A 42 13.63 -9.94 -0.46
CA ALA A 42 13.80 -10.01 -1.91
C ALA A 42 13.78 -11.47 -2.38
N PRO A 43 12.97 -11.83 -3.40
CA PRO A 43 12.87 -13.21 -3.85
C PRO A 43 14.24 -13.80 -4.22
N HIS A 44 14.54 -14.99 -3.68
CA HIS A 44 15.78 -15.73 -3.93
C HIS A 44 17.08 -15.06 -3.43
N LEU A 45 17.00 -13.95 -2.71
CA LEU A 45 18.17 -13.20 -2.26
C LEU A 45 18.19 -13.11 -0.73
N THR A 46 19.32 -13.48 -0.15
CA THR A 46 19.62 -13.09 1.24
C THR A 46 19.87 -11.59 1.30
N HIS A 47 19.74 -10.97 2.48
CA HIS A 47 20.09 -9.56 2.67
C HIS A 47 21.54 -9.26 2.28
N HIS A 48 22.45 -10.19 2.60
CA HIS A 48 23.86 -10.07 2.22
C HIS A 48 24.03 -10.04 0.69
N THR A 49 23.36 -10.95 -0.03
CA THR A 49 23.40 -10.97 -1.50
C THR A 49 22.76 -9.72 -2.10
N LEU A 50 21.63 -9.25 -1.54
CA LEU A 50 20.96 -8.04 -2.00
C LEU A 50 21.87 -6.80 -1.88
N HIS A 51 22.68 -6.69 -0.83
CA HIS A 51 23.65 -5.60 -0.67
C HIS A 51 24.75 -5.57 -1.74
N SER A 52 25.02 -6.69 -2.42
CA SER A 52 25.97 -6.73 -3.53
C SER A 52 25.41 -6.17 -4.84
N ILE A 53 24.09 -5.95 -4.92
CA ILE A 53 23.42 -5.42 -6.11
C ILE A 53 23.48 -3.89 -6.09
N HIS A 54 24.01 -3.30 -7.15
CA HIS A 54 24.01 -1.85 -7.33
C HIS A 54 22.62 -1.33 -7.70
N GLY A 55 22.26 -0.17 -7.15
CA GLY A 55 21.02 0.53 -7.52
C GLY A 55 19.73 -0.08 -6.96
N VAL A 56 19.81 -0.86 -5.87
CA VAL A 56 18.63 -1.35 -5.16
C VAL A 56 17.78 -0.16 -4.68
N PRO A 57 16.46 -0.16 -4.93
CA PRO A 57 15.57 0.89 -4.46
C PRO A 57 15.62 1.09 -2.94
N ALA A 58 15.50 2.35 -2.49
CA ALA A 58 15.55 2.69 -1.08
C ALA A 58 14.37 2.14 -0.26
N MET A 59 13.25 1.80 -0.91
CA MET A 59 12.04 1.30 -0.28
C MET A 59 11.60 -0.01 -0.92
N ALA A 60 11.25 -0.97 -0.06
CA ALA A 60 10.74 -2.27 -0.45
C ALA A 60 9.21 -2.30 -0.38
N GLN A 61 8.59 -2.85 -1.42
CA GLN A 61 7.18 -3.22 -1.40
C GLN A 61 7.03 -4.57 -0.71
N LEU A 62 6.06 -4.67 0.20
CA LEU A 62 5.50 -5.92 0.72
C LEU A 62 3.99 -5.92 0.45
N THR A 63 3.37 -7.09 0.52
CA THR A 63 1.98 -7.25 0.05
C THR A 63 1.09 -7.77 1.18
N LEU A 64 -0.05 -7.12 1.41
CA LEU A 64 -1.01 -7.58 2.41
C LEU A 64 -1.55 -8.97 2.03
N SER A 65 -1.74 -9.26 0.74
CA SER A 65 -2.02 -10.61 0.22
C SER A 65 -1.13 -11.70 0.85
N SER A 66 0.17 -11.46 0.99
CA SER A 66 1.10 -12.46 1.50
C SER A 66 1.24 -12.43 3.03
N LEU A 67 0.86 -11.33 3.68
CA LEU A 67 1.11 -11.10 5.10
C LEU A 67 -0.13 -11.17 5.99
N ALA A 68 -1.33 -11.06 5.41
CA ALA A 68 -2.59 -11.04 6.17
C ALA A 68 -2.82 -12.32 6.98
N GLU A 69 -2.34 -13.46 6.51
CA GLU A 69 -2.47 -14.76 7.19
C GLU A 69 -1.56 -14.87 8.43
N TYR A 70 -0.48 -14.08 8.49
CA TYR A 70 0.49 -14.09 9.59
C TYR A 70 0.22 -13.01 10.63
N HIS A 71 -0.96 -12.38 10.59
CA HIS A 71 -1.24 -11.22 11.44
C HIS A 71 -1.13 -11.54 12.93
N GLU A 72 -1.61 -12.70 13.39
CA GLU A 72 -1.56 -13.08 14.81
C GLU A 72 -0.11 -13.18 15.31
N VAL A 73 0.77 -13.77 14.50
CA VAL A 73 2.19 -13.91 14.81
C VAL A 73 2.87 -12.54 14.92
N LEU A 74 2.59 -11.64 13.98
CA LEU A 74 3.16 -10.30 13.97
C LEU A 74 2.58 -9.41 15.09
N THR A 75 1.30 -9.58 15.42
CA THR A 75 0.66 -8.93 16.57
C THR A 75 1.31 -9.36 17.87
N GLU A 76 1.65 -10.65 18.04
CA GLU A 76 2.37 -11.10 19.24
C GLU A 76 3.83 -10.64 19.26
N TYR A 77 4.47 -10.57 18.09
CA TYR A 77 5.86 -10.10 17.96
C TYR A 77 6.05 -8.61 18.28
N LYS A 78 5.05 -7.75 18.00
CA LYS A 78 4.94 -6.31 18.40
C LYS A 78 6.00 -5.36 17.84
N GLU A 79 7.08 -5.87 17.27
CA GLU A 79 8.23 -5.09 16.81
C GLU A 79 8.18 -4.73 15.31
N GLY A 80 7.11 -5.12 14.62
CA GLY A 80 6.90 -4.81 13.20
C GLY A 80 7.64 -5.74 12.25
N VAL A 81 7.23 -5.71 10.98
CA VAL A 81 7.72 -6.66 9.96
C VAL A 81 9.19 -6.42 9.59
N GLY A 82 9.67 -5.17 9.66
CA GLY A 82 11.08 -4.84 9.40
C GLY A 82 12.03 -5.56 10.37
N LYS A 83 11.74 -5.51 11.68
CA LYS A 83 12.51 -6.26 12.67
C LYS A 83 12.32 -7.77 12.54
N PHE A 84 11.10 -8.21 12.23
CA PHE A 84 10.77 -9.63 12.06
C PHE A 84 11.63 -10.29 10.97
N ILE A 85 11.88 -9.59 9.86
CA ILE A 85 12.72 -10.08 8.75
C ILE A 85 14.22 -9.78 8.92
N GLY A 86 14.64 -9.21 10.06
CA GLY A 86 16.03 -8.84 10.33
C GLY A 86 16.51 -7.57 9.59
N MET A 87 15.59 -6.69 9.19
CA MET A 87 15.88 -5.40 8.54
C MET A 87 15.13 -4.23 9.22
N PRO A 88 15.48 -3.87 10.47
CA PRO A 88 14.81 -2.79 11.20
C PRO A 88 14.88 -1.42 10.50
N GLU A 89 15.94 -1.20 9.72
CA GLU A 89 16.24 0.10 9.09
C GLU A 89 15.68 0.24 7.66
N SER A 90 15.01 -0.80 7.14
CA SER A 90 14.46 -0.79 5.78
C SER A 90 13.18 0.04 5.71
N LEU A 91 13.04 0.82 4.63
CA LEU A 91 11.78 1.49 4.32
C LEU A 91 10.80 0.53 3.68
N LEU A 92 9.59 0.45 4.20
CA LEU A 92 8.58 -0.52 3.79
C LEU A 92 7.30 0.15 3.31
N TYR A 93 6.83 -0.29 2.15
CA TYR A 93 5.52 0.04 1.59
C TYR A 93 4.64 -1.21 1.52
N CYS A 94 3.49 -1.20 2.20
CA CYS A 94 2.50 -2.28 2.13
C CYS A 94 1.47 -2.01 1.02
N SER A 95 1.51 -2.75 -0.09
CA SER A 95 0.42 -2.75 -1.06
C SER A 95 -0.73 -3.66 -0.59
N LEU A 96 -1.93 -3.43 -1.11
CA LEU A 96 -3.09 -4.28 -0.80
C LEU A 96 -2.96 -5.67 -1.44
N HIS A 97 -2.63 -5.70 -2.73
CA HIS A 97 -2.49 -6.93 -3.51
C HIS A 97 -1.04 -7.15 -3.95
N ASP A 98 -0.69 -8.42 -4.21
CA ASP A 98 0.53 -8.78 -4.93
C ASP A 98 0.33 -8.55 -6.44
N PRO A 99 1.08 -7.65 -7.09
CA PRO A 99 0.92 -7.37 -8.52
C PRO A 99 1.23 -8.59 -9.41
N VAL A 100 1.96 -9.59 -8.91
CA VAL A 100 2.30 -10.81 -9.67
C VAL A 100 1.20 -11.86 -9.60
N SER A 101 0.37 -11.84 -8.56
CA SER A 101 -0.63 -12.87 -8.28
C SER A 101 -2.04 -12.31 -8.49
N PRO A 102 -2.71 -12.60 -9.62
CA PRO A 102 -4.05 -12.07 -9.89
C PRO A 102 -5.05 -12.59 -8.85
N CYS A 103 -5.87 -11.69 -8.32
CA CYS A 103 -6.94 -12.02 -7.39
C CYS A 103 -8.27 -12.22 -8.13
N PRO A 104 -9.08 -13.21 -7.76
CA PRO A 104 -10.45 -13.33 -8.26
C PRO A 104 -11.26 -12.05 -8.00
N ALA A 105 -11.95 -11.56 -9.02
CA ALA A 105 -12.82 -10.38 -8.88
C ALA A 105 -14.17 -10.74 -8.24
N GLY A 106 -14.90 -9.72 -7.77
CA GLY A 106 -16.27 -9.86 -7.24
C GLY A 106 -16.35 -9.94 -5.72
N TYR A 107 -15.23 -9.71 -5.02
CA TYR A 107 -15.16 -9.84 -3.56
C TYR A 107 -14.95 -8.51 -2.83
N VAL A 108 -15.29 -7.41 -3.50
CA VAL A 108 -15.33 -6.07 -2.91
C VAL A 108 -16.76 -5.64 -2.59
N THR A 109 -17.02 -5.42 -1.31
CA THR A 109 -18.29 -4.94 -0.79
C THR A 109 -18.16 -3.50 -0.25
N ASN A 110 -19.23 -2.96 0.33
CA ASN A 110 -19.14 -1.67 1.03
C ASN A 110 -18.50 -1.81 2.43
N LYS A 111 -18.35 -3.04 2.94
CA LYS A 111 -17.86 -3.32 4.29
C LYS A 111 -16.46 -3.90 4.29
N SER A 112 -16.06 -4.55 3.20
CA SER A 112 -14.85 -5.35 3.14
C SER A 112 -14.28 -5.46 1.73
N VAL A 113 -12.97 -5.73 1.69
CA VAL A 113 -12.21 -6.15 0.50
C VAL A 113 -11.54 -7.47 0.83
N SER A 114 -11.48 -8.40 -0.12
CA SER A 114 -10.77 -9.66 0.09
C SER A 114 -9.36 -9.62 -0.51
N VAL A 115 -8.41 -10.24 0.17
CA VAL A 115 -7.07 -10.54 -0.35
C VAL A 115 -6.87 -12.05 -0.39
N TRP A 116 -5.96 -12.52 -1.24
CA TRP A 116 -5.63 -13.94 -1.37
C TRP A 116 -4.16 -14.15 -1.07
N GLY A 117 -3.89 -14.98 -0.06
CA GLY A 117 -2.57 -15.48 0.28
C GLY A 117 -2.41 -16.94 -0.12
N VAL A 118 -1.42 -17.60 0.46
CA VAL A 118 -1.12 -19.01 0.20
C VAL A 118 -2.15 -19.92 0.89
N GLY A 119 -2.64 -19.53 2.07
CA GLY A 119 -3.72 -20.19 2.81
C GLY A 119 -5.13 -19.88 2.27
N GLY A 120 -5.26 -18.99 1.30
CA GLY A 120 -6.49 -18.73 0.56
C GLY A 120 -7.06 -17.34 0.80
N ARG A 121 -8.40 -17.24 0.80
CA ARG A 121 -9.11 -15.96 0.87
C ARG A 121 -9.14 -15.43 2.29
N VAL A 122 -8.74 -14.16 2.46
CA VAL A 122 -8.88 -13.42 3.71
C VAL A 122 -9.75 -12.18 3.48
N GLU A 123 -10.90 -12.11 4.15
CA GLU A 123 -11.78 -10.94 4.11
C GLU A 123 -11.30 -9.85 5.08
N MET A 124 -11.11 -8.63 4.58
CA MET A 124 -10.61 -7.46 5.32
C MET A 124 -11.72 -6.43 5.49
N THR A 125 -12.17 -6.22 6.71
CA THR A 125 -12.87 -4.99 7.10
C THR A 125 -11.86 -3.87 7.34
N ALA A 126 -12.30 -2.60 7.39
CA ALA A 126 -11.40 -1.48 7.71
C ALA A 126 -10.72 -1.65 9.08
N SER A 127 -11.44 -2.16 10.09
CA SER A 127 -10.87 -2.43 11.42
C SER A 127 -9.82 -3.53 11.41
N LYS A 128 -10.10 -4.67 10.76
CA LYS A 128 -9.14 -5.77 10.62
C LYS A 128 -7.92 -5.33 9.82
N PHE A 129 -8.13 -4.58 8.74
CA PHE A 129 -7.07 -3.99 7.94
C PHE A 129 -6.14 -3.11 8.80
N MET A 130 -6.68 -2.16 9.55
CA MET A 130 -5.88 -1.27 10.39
C MET A 130 -5.15 -2.02 11.51
N ALA A 131 -5.77 -3.03 12.12
CA ALA A 131 -5.10 -3.89 13.11
C ALA A 131 -3.89 -4.62 12.51
N ILE A 132 -4.00 -5.09 11.26
CA ILE A 132 -2.85 -5.69 10.56
C ILE A 132 -1.79 -4.65 10.25
N GLN A 133 -2.16 -3.44 9.81
CA GLN A 133 -1.19 -2.36 9.58
C GLN A 133 -0.43 -1.96 10.86
N GLN A 134 -1.11 -1.95 12.00
CA GLN A 134 -0.49 -1.73 13.32
C GLN A 134 0.49 -2.85 13.70
N ALA A 135 0.18 -4.11 13.39
CA ALA A 135 1.11 -5.22 13.61
C ALA A 135 2.33 -5.16 12.66
N LEU A 136 2.11 -4.78 11.40
CA LEU A 136 3.16 -4.69 10.38
C LEU A 136 4.08 -3.48 10.57
N GLN A 137 3.51 -2.35 11.00
CA GLN A 137 4.15 -1.05 11.14
C GLN A 137 4.98 -0.59 9.92
N PRO A 138 4.44 -0.62 8.69
CA PRO A 138 5.17 -0.16 7.51
C PRO A 138 5.31 1.37 7.52
N ASP A 139 6.31 1.90 6.82
CA ASP A 139 6.45 3.36 6.66
C ASP A 139 5.31 3.92 5.82
N TRP A 140 4.94 3.22 4.75
CA TRP A 140 3.77 3.51 3.92
C TRP A 140 2.86 2.30 3.80
N PHE A 141 1.56 2.53 3.69
CA PHE A 141 0.62 1.50 3.28
C PHE A 141 -0.42 2.04 2.32
N GLN A 142 -0.84 1.21 1.39
CA GLN A 142 -1.97 1.47 0.53
C GLN A 142 -3.26 1.33 1.33
N CYS A 143 -4.08 2.37 1.37
CA CYS A 143 -5.41 2.29 1.98
C CYS A 143 -6.28 1.21 1.32
N LEU A 144 -7.19 0.62 2.10
CA LEU A 144 -8.22 -0.28 1.58
C LEU A 144 -9.02 0.44 0.49
N SER A 145 -9.16 -0.18 -0.68
CA SER A 145 -9.78 0.45 -1.86
C SER A 145 -10.47 -0.57 -2.76
N ASP A 146 -11.48 -0.11 -3.51
CA ASP A 146 -12.16 -0.91 -4.53
C ASP A 146 -11.45 -0.72 -5.89
N GLY A 147 -10.52 -1.63 -6.21
CA GLY A 147 -9.76 -1.62 -7.47
C GLY A 147 -10.38 -2.43 -8.62
N GLU A 148 -11.54 -3.05 -8.42
CA GLU A 148 -12.11 -3.99 -9.41
C GLU A 148 -12.99 -3.30 -10.48
N ALA A 149 -13.02 -1.95 -10.53
CA ALA A 149 -13.88 -1.25 -11.48
C ALA A 149 -13.49 -1.52 -12.95
N SER A 150 -12.19 -1.68 -13.24
CA SER A 150 -11.64 -2.04 -14.55
C SER A 150 -11.55 -3.54 -14.83
N CYS A 151 -11.85 -4.41 -13.86
CA CYS A 151 -11.90 -5.87 -14.08
C CYS A 151 -13.11 -6.31 -14.92
N ALA A 152 -14.11 -5.45 -15.12
CA ALA A 152 -15.23 -5.72 -16.01
C ALA A 152 -14.90 -5.24 -17.44
N GLU A 153 -15.13 -6.11 -18.44
CA GLU A 153 -14.92 -5.81 -19.88
C GLU A 153 -15.59 -4.51 -20.36
N ALA A 154 -16.64 -4.06 -19.65
CA ALA A 154 -17.21 -2.72 -19.77
C ALA A 154 -17.55 -2.15 -18.37
N SER A 155 -16.67 -1.31 -17.82
CA SER A 155 -16.94 -0.64 -16.55
C SER A 155 -18.04 0.42 -16.73
N SER A 156 -19.25 0.16 -16.20
CA SER A 156 -20.32 1.17 -16.22
C SER A 156 -19.96 2.38 -15.36
N ILE A 157 -20.47 3.57 -15.71
CA ILE A 157 -20.35 4.79 -14.87
C ILE A 157 -20.79 4.52 -13.42
N LYS A 158 -21.85 3.71 -13.25
CA LYS A 158 -22.35 3.30 -11.94
C LYS A 158 -21.30 2.49 -11.15
N ARG A 159 -20.56 1.58 -11.80
CA ARG A 159 -19.52 0.75 -11.19
C ARG A 159 -18.29 1.58 -10.78
N VAL A 160 -17.88 2.51 -11.64
CA VAL A 160 -16.78 3.44 -11.37
C VAL A 160 -17.13 4.33 -10.17
N ARG A 161 -18.31 4.96 -10.19
CA ARG A 161 -18.78 5.78 -9.06
C ARG A 161 -18.83 4.99 -7.75
N LYS A 162 -19.33 3.75 -7.79
CA LYS A 162 -19.37 2.87 -6.62
C LYS A 162 -17.96 2.57 -6.09
N SER A 163 -16.97 2.35 -6.96
CA SER A 163 -15.58 2.12 -6.56
C SER A 163 -14.97 3.36 -5.88
N VAL A 164 -15.22 4.55 -6.42
CA VAL A 164 -14.78 5.82 -5.82
C VAL A 164 -15.44 6.02 -4.45
N ASP A 165 -16.76 5.91 -4.36
CA ASP A 165 -17.51 6.11 -3.11
C ASP A 165 -17.06 5.12 -2.03
N ARG A 166 -16.84 3.85 -2.38
CA ARG A 166 -16.30 2.83 -1.46
C ARG A 166 -14.89 3.13 -1.00
N SER A 167 -14.01 3.53 -1.92
CA SER A 167 -12.61 3.82 -1.59
C SER A 167 -12.50 5.05 -0.68
N LEU A 168 -13.34 6.07 -0.88
CA LEU A 168 -13.44 7.22 0.03
C LEU A 168 -14.01 6.82 1.39
N LEU A 169 -15.07 5.99 1.43
CA LEU A 169 -15.62 5.46 2.67
C LEU A 169 -14.56 4.70 3.49
N PHE A 170 -13.79 3.83 2.82
CA PHE A 170 -12.70 3.09 3.47
C PHE A 170 -11.59 4.01 3.95
N LEU A 171 -11.22 5.04 3.18
CA LEU A 171 -10.26 6.05 3.61
C LEU A 171 -10.71 6.76 4.89
N ASP A 172 -11.93 7.28 4.91
CA ASP A 172 -12.48 8.00 6.07
C ASP A 172 -12.51 7.10 7.31
N HIS A 173 -12.80 5.81 7.13
CA HIS A 173 -12.75 4.83 8.23
C HIS A 173 -11.31 4.55 8.70
N CYS A 174 -10.37 4.35 7.78
CA CYS A 174 -8.97 4.08 8.13
C CYS A 174 -8.33 5.29 8.83
N LEU A 175 -8.60 6.51 8.37
CA LEU A 175 -8.11 7.74 9.00
C LEU A 175 -8.67 7.92 10.42
N ARG A 176 -9.95 7.67 10.64
CA ARG A 176 -10.55 7.73 11.99
C ARG A 176 -9.91 6.73 12.94
N LEU A 177 -9.76 5.48 12.51
CA LEU A 177 -9.09 4.44 13.30
C LEU A 177 -7.61 4.76 13.55
N GLN A 178 -6.98 5.46 12.62
CA GLN A 178 -5.60 5.92 12.77
C GLN A 178 -5.48 7.06 13.79
N GLU A 179 -6.41 8.02 13.80
CA GLU A 179 -6.46 9.10 14.80
C GLU A 179 -6.70 8.56 16.22
N GLU A 180 -7.44 7.47 16.35
CA GLU A 180 -7.66 6.76 17.62
C GLU A 180 -6.43 5.95 18.07
N SER A 181 -5.48 5.68 17.18
CA SER A 181 -4.26 4.94 17.49
C SER A 181 -3.10 5.86 17.87
N GLU A 182 -2.32 5.47 18.87
CA GLU A 182 -1.15 6.24 19.32
C GLU A 182 0.02 6.18 18.32
N ASP A 183 -0.03 5.26 17.35
CA ASP A 183 1.04 5.03 16.37
C ASP A 183 0.89 5.90 15.10
N TYR A 184 1.91 6.71 14.81
CA TYR A 184 1.96 7.54 13.59
C TYR A 184 2.38 6.73 12.36
N LEU A 185 1.43 5.99 11.75
CA LEU A 185 1.64 5.37 10.44
C LEU A 185 1.35 6.36 9.30
N SER A 186 2.11 6.36 8.20
CA SER A 186 1.78 7.22 7.05
C SER A 186 0.95 6.44 6.02
N ALA A 187 -0.32 6.81 5.86
CA ALA A 187 -1.20 6.23 4.86
C ALA A 187 -0.96 6.86 3.47
N LEU A 188 -0.84 6.03 2.43
CA LEU A 188 -0.95 6.46 1.04
C LEU A 188 -2.36 6.14 0.52
N LEU A 189 -3.03 7.17 0.01
CA LEU A 189 -4.30 7.00 -0.66
C LEU A 189 -4.07 6.41 -2.06
N SER A 190 -4.48 5.15 -2.28
CA SER A 190 -4.74 4.68 -3.64
C SER A 190 -6.09 5.21 -4.08
N ILE A 191 -6.08 6.23 -4.93
CA ILE A 191 -7.28 6.61 -5.65
C ILE A 191 -7.41 5.60 -6.79
N SER A 192 -8.47 4.78 -6.77
CA SER A 192 -8.93 4.01 -7.93
C SER A 192 -9.32 5.00 -9.03
N LEU A 193 -8.33 5.53 -9.76
CA LEU A 193 -8.51 6.48 -10.84
C LEU A 193 -8.82 5.73 -12.13
N ASP A 194 -9.96 5.06 -12.18
CA ASP A 194 -10.49 4.61 -13.47
C ASP A 194 -11.10 5.82 -14.20
N PHE A 195 -10.56 6.03 -15.39
CA PHE A 195 -10.65 7.25 -16.19
C PHE A 195 -11.99 7.32 -16.93
N GLN A 196 -12.97 8.01 -16.35
CA GLN A 196 -14.02 8.68 -17.15
C GLN A 196 -14.08 10.16 -16.77
N LYS A 197 -13.90 11.04 -17.76
CA LYS A 197 -13.70 12.51 -17.63
C LYS A 197 -14.76 13.26 -16.79
N GLY A 198 -15.91 12.66 -16.45
CA GLY A 198 -16.99 13.31 -15.71
C GLY A 198 -16.90 13.28 -14.18
N ALA A 199 -16.07 12.43 -13.57
CA ALA A 199 -16.02 12.31 -12.10
C ALA A 199 -15.07 13.32 -11.40
N ARG A 200 -14.36 14.17 -12.16
CA ARG A 200 -13.34 15.09 -11.63
C ARG A 200 -13.86 16.46 -11.17
N SER A 201 -15.10 16.84 -11.49
CA SER A 201 -15.51 18.25 -11.45
C SER A 201 -16.76 18.55 -10.63
N HIS A 202 -16.84 18.08 -9.39
CA HIS A 202 -17.73 18.72 -8.40
C HIS A 202 -16.89 19.16 -7.20
N PRO A 203 -16.62 20.47 -7.05
CA PRO A 203 -16.24 21.01 -5.77
C PRO A 203 -17.38 20.73 -4.80
N ARG A 204 -17.09 20.16 -3.63
CA ARG A 204 -18.04 20.21 -2.52
C ARG A 204 -18.23 21.70 -2.19
N VAL A 205 -19.46 22.17 -2.35
CA VAL A 205 -19.92 23.47 -1.85
C VAL A 205 -19.76 23.50 -0.34
#